data_AF-A0A9X9AJH4-F1
#
_entry.id   AF-A0A9X9AJH4-F1
#
_cell.length_a   1.000
_cell.length_b   1.000
_cell.length_c   1.000
_cell.angle_alpha   90.00
_cell.angle_beta   90.00
_cell.angle_gamma   90.00
#
_symmetry.space_group_name_H-M   'P 1'
#
loop_
_entity.id
_entity.type
_entity.pdbx_description
1 polymer ?
#
loop_
_entity_poly.entity_id
_entity_poly.type
_entity_poly.pdbx_seq_one_letter_code
_entity_poly.pdbx_strand_id
1 'polypeptide(L)' 'MLNIALVVGFNSDLEAQSIRASLEYFGARVVTYWIGRPKDFVGVLSGKNLFNDINYIIFCFHGEEGKFVMEELGEE' A
#
# COMPACT_ATOMS: atom_id res chain seq x y z
N MET A 1 -19.09 6.56 2.69
CA MET A 1 -17.75 7.14 2.44
C MET A 1 -16.87 6.02 1.93
N LEU A 2 -16.16 6.21 0.81
CA LEU A 2 -15.27 5.18 0.26
C LEU A 2 -14.02 5.08 1.14
N ASN A 3 -13.72 3.88 1.63
CA ASN A 3 -12.54 3.59 2.43
C ASN A 3 -11.55 2.79 1.59
N ILE A 4 -10.34 3.32 1.40
CA ILE A 4 -9.34 2.75 0.51
C ILE A 4 -8.08 2.43 1.30
N ALA A 5 -7.59 1.20 1.17
CA ALA A 5 -6.25 0.83 1.62
C ALA A 5 -5.26 1.14 0.50
N LEU A 6 -4.40 2.14 0.70
CA LEU A 6 -3.29 2.43 -0.20
C LEU A 6 -2.04 1.73 0.34
N VAL A 7 -1.63 0.65 -0.31
CA VAL A 7 -0.51 -0.19 0.09
C VAL A 7 0.71 0.25 -0.71
N VAL A 8 1.74 0.75 -0.04
CA VAL A 8 2.87 1.44 -0.66
C VAL A 8 4.14 0.62 -0.47
N GLY A 9 4.78 0.29 -1.58
CA GLY A 9 6.06 -0.42 -1.62
C GLY A 9 7.27 0.47 -1.50
N PHE A 10 8.44 -0.16 -1.61
CA PHE A 10 9.74 0.51 -1.57
C PHE A 10 9.84 1.60 -2.65
N ASN A 11 10.38 2.76 -2.28
CA ASN A 11 10.70 3.89 -3.17
C ASN A 11 9.52 4.34 -4.07
N SER A 12 8.30 4.36 -3.53
CA SER A 12 7.06 4.73 -4.24
C SER A 12 6.35 5.93 -3.58
N ASP A 13 7.09 6.74 -2.81
CA ASP A 13 6.53 7.77 -1.94
C ASP A 13 5.77 8.87 -2.71
N LEU A 14 6.32 9.35 -3.82
CA LEU A 14 5.73 10.46 -4.58
C LEU A 14 4.47 10.03 -5.33
N GLU A 15 4.47 8.82 -5.89
CA GLU A 15 3.31 8.19 -6.51
C GLU A 15 2.20 7.99 -5.47
N ALA A 16 2.56 7.46 -4.29
CA ALA A 16 1.61 7.25 -3.20
C ALA A 16 0.99 8.57 -2.72
N GLN A 17 1.77 9.62 -2.55
CA GLN A 17 1.25 10.95 -2.16
C GLN A 17 0.29 11.50 -3.22
N SER A 18 0.63 11.36 -4.50
CA SER A 18 -0.21 11.83 -5.61
C SER A 18 -1.55 11.08 -5.68
N ILE A 19 -1.51 9.75 -5.51
CA ILE A 19 -2.70 8.90 -5.46
C ILE A 19 -3.57 9.27 -4.25
N ARG A 20 -2.94 9.35 -3.07
CA ARG A 20 -3.64 9.68 -1.82
C ARG A 20 -4.34 11.03 -1.92
N ALA A 21 -3.63 12.08 -2.33
CA ALA A 21 -4.19 13.43 -2.42
C ALA A 21 -5.37 13.48 -3.40
N SER A 22 -5.28 12.77 -4.53
CA SER A 22 -6.37 12.68 -5.51
C SER A 22 -7.60 11.99 -4.92
N LEU A 23 -7.42 10.86 -4.24
CA LEU A 23 -8.52 10.11 -3.63
C LEU A 23 -9.19 10.88 -2.48
N GLU A 24 -8.40 11.50 -1.62
CA GLU A 24 -8.89 12.33 -0.52
C GLU A 24 -9.65 13.56 -1.06
N TYR A 25 -9.16 14.18 -2.14
CA TYR A 25 -9.86 15.27 -2.84
C TYR A 25 -11.26 14.85 -3.34
N PHE A 26 -11.40 13.62 -3.84
CA PHE A 26 -12.70 13.05 -4.24
C PHE A 26 -13.57 12.57 -3.07
N GLY A 27 -13.14 12.79 -1.81
CA GLY A 27 -13.91 12.46 -0.61
C GLY A 27 -13.78 11.00 -0.13
N ALA A 28 -12.75 10.28 -0.59
CA ALA A 28 -12.40 8.98 -0.03
C ALA A 28 -11.57 9.13 1.25
N ARG A 29 -11.77 8.24 2.22
CA ARG A 29 -10.85 8.06 3.35
C ARG A 29 -9.76 7.10 2.91
N VAL A 30 -8.51 7.54 2.94
CA VAL A 30 -7.36 6.71 2.55
C VAL A 30 -6.59 6.29 3.81
N VAL A 31 -6.43 4.98 3.98
CA VAL A 31 -5.52 4.41 4.99
C VAL A 31 -4.27 3.94 4.26
N THR A 32 -3.13 4.56 4.55
CA THR A 32 -1.86 4.22 3.91
C THR A 32 -1.12 3.15 4.72
N TYR A 33 -0.73 2.06 4.04
CA TYR A 33 0.08 0.98 4.59
C TYR A 33 1.46 1.02 3.93
N TRP A 34 2.46 1.48 4.68
CA TRP A 34 3.86 1.49 4.23
C TRP A 34 4.48 0.12 4.44
N ILE A 35 4.86 -0.53 3.35
CA ILE A 35 5.39 -1.89 3.35
C ILE A 35 6.92 -1.84 3.24
N GLY A 36 7.58 -2.00 4.38
CA GLY A 36 9.03 -2.16 4.43
C GLY A 36 9.48 -3.63 4.46
N ARG A 37 8.63 -4.56 4.91
CA ARG A 37 9.00 -5.98 5.03
C ARG A 37 7.98 -6.89 4.34
N PRO A 38 8.41 -8.01 3.73
CA PRO A 38 7.51 -8.98 3.11
C PRO A 38 6.40 -9.48 4.04
N LYS A 39 6.69 -9.68 5.34
CA LYS A 39 5.69 -10.14 6.31
C LYS A 39 4.52 -9.17 6.47
N ASP A 40 4.76 -7.86 6.36
CA ASP A 40 3.74 -6.84 6.53
C ASP A 40 2.83 -6.82 5.30
N PHE A 41 3.42 -7.03 4.11
CA PHE A 41 2.67 -7.24 2.87
C PHE A 41 1.76 -8.45 2.94
N VAL A 42 2.28 -9.59 3.41
CA VAL A 42 1.49 -10.82 3.62
C VAL A 42 0.35 -10.58 4.62
N GLY A 43 0.59 -9.78 5.67
CA GLY A 43 -0.45 -9.37 6.61
C GLY A 43 -1.59 -8.58 5.96
N VAL A 44 -1.28 -7.71 5.01
CA VAL A 44 -2.27 -6.98 4.20
C VAL A 44 -3.01 -7.92 3.24
N LEU A 45 -2.28 -8.75 2.48
CA LEU A 45 -2.87 -9.68 1.51
C LEU A 45 -3.78 -10.73 2.17
N SER A 46 -3.46 -11.15 3.39
CA SER A 46 -4.28 -12.08 4.17
C SER A 46 -5.48 -11.41 4.84
N GLY A 47 -5.61 -10.08 4.75
CA GLY A 47 -6.66 -9.29 5.39
C GLY A 47 -6.51 -9.10 6.89
N LYS A 48 -5.54 -9.77 7.54
CA LYS A 48 -5.33 -9.70 9.00
C LYS A 48 -4.97 -8.30 9.49
N ASN A 49 -4.27 -7.54 8.65
CA ASN A 49 -3.81 -6.18 8.99
C ASN A 49 -4.69 -5.08 8.38
N LEU A 50 -5.79 -5.44 7.70
CA LEU A 50 -6.70 -4.46 7.10
C LEU A 50 -7.75 -4.01 8.12
N PHE A 51 -8.14 -2.74 8.07
CA PHE A 51 -9.35 -2.29 8.74
C PHE A 51 -10.58 -3.00 8.14
N ASN A 52 -11.56 -3.32 8.99
CA ASN A 52 -12.75 -4.08 8.60
C ASN A 52 -13.67 -3.34 7.60
N ASP A 53 -13.51 -2.03 7.45
CA ASP A 53 -14.38 -1.17 6.63
C ASP A 53 -13.77 -0.79 5.27
N ILE A 54 -12.66 -1.40 4.85
CA ILE A 54 -12.01 -1.15 3.56
C ILE A 54 -12.86 -1.65 2.39
N ASN A 55 -13.09 -0.81 1.38
CA ASN A 55 -13.81 -1.14 0.15
C ASN A 55 -12.88 -1.57 -0.98
N TYR A 56 -11.71 -0.93 -1.10
CA TYR A 56 -10.73 -1.18 -2.16
C TYR A 56 -9.31 -1.23 -1.61
N ILE A 57 -8.48 -2.05 -2.24
CA ILE A 57 -7.03 -2.09 -2.01
C ILE A 57 -6.37 -1.60 -3.30
N ILE A 58 -5.48 -0.62 -3.16
CA ILE A 58 -4.64 -0.11 -4.25
C ILE A 58 -3.19 -0.44 -3.91
N PHE A 59 -2.51 -1.16 -4.79
CA PHE A 59 -1.08 -1.44 -4.68
C PHE A 59 -0.30 -0.37 -5.45
N CYS A 60 0.45 0.46 -4.72
CA CYS A 60 1.40 1.43 -5.26
C CYS A 60 2.82 0.87 -5.09
N PHE A 61 3.30 0.19 -6.13
CA PHE A 61 4.58 -0.51 -6.13
C PHE A 61 5.23 -0.38 -7.50
N HIS A 62 6.56 -0.33 -7.51
CA HIS A 62 7.33 -0.70 -8.69
C HIS A 62 7.24 -2.21 -8.91
N GLY A 63 7.26 -2.61 -10.19
CA GLY A 63 7.21 -4.01 -10.58
C GLY A 63 8.38 -4.39 -11.49
N GLU A 64 8.87 -5.60 -11.33
CA GLU A 64 9.94 -6.18 -12.15
C GLU A 64 9.59 -7.65 -12.45
N GLU A 65 9.64 -8.05 -13.73
CA GLU A 65 9.33 -9.43 -14.17
C GLU A 65 8.00 -10.01 -13.63
N GLY A 66 6.96 -9.17 -13.50
CA GLY A 66 5.67 -9.59 -12.95
C GLY A 66 5.63 -9.78 -11.42
N LYS A 67 6.66 -9.31 -10.72
CA LYS A 67 6.77 -9.35 -9.25
C LYS A 67 6.74 -7.92 -8.69
N PHE A 68 6.36 -7.80 -7.41
CA PHE A 68 6.47 -6.56 -6.66
C PHE A 68 7.91 -6.37 -6.17
N VAL A 69 8.49 -5.20 -6.42
CA VAL A 69 9.79 -4.84 -5.85
C VAL A 69 9.62 -4.54 -4.36
N MET A 70 10.52 -5.09 -3.55
CA MET A 70 10.59 -4.85 -2.11
C MET A 70 12.01 -4.47 -1.70
N GLU A 71 12.13 -3.81 -0.55
CA GLU A 71 13.43 -3.49 0.03
C GLU A 71 14.18 -4.78 0.39
N GLU A 72 15.48 -4.80 0.08
CA GLU A 72 16.36 -5.87 0.52
C GLU A 72 16.54 -5.77 2.04
N LEU A 73 16.22 -6.85 2.75
CA LEU A 73 16.41 -6.88 4.18
C LEU A 73 17.91 -6.97 4.45
N GLY A 74 18.43 -6.07 5.28
CA GLY A 74 19.81 -6.18 5.75
C GLY A 74 20.03 -7.53 6.46
N GLU A 75 21.21 -8.10 6.26
CA GLU A 75 21.73 -9.14 7.15
C GLU A 75 22.09 -8.47 8.47
N GLU A 76 21.64 -9.01 9.60
CA GLU A 76 21.96 -8.48 10.94
C GLU A 76 23.47 -8.26 11.15
#